data_AF-A0A2G5LA24-F1
#
_entry.id   AF-A0A2G5LA24-F1
#
_cell.length_a   1.000
_cell.length_b   1.000
_cell.length_c   1.000
_cell.angle_alpha   90.00
_cell.angle_beta   90.00
_cell.angle_gamma   90.00
#
_symmetry.space_group_name_H-M   'P 1'
#
loop_
_entity.id
_entity.type
_entity.pdbx_description
1 polymer ?
#
loop_
_entity_poly.entity_id
_entity_poly.type
_entity_poly.pdbx_seq_one_letter_code
_entity_poly.pdbx_strand_id
1 'polypeptide(L)'
;MKNLKLKSIVIIAFMVSVSNFTYAQHDHSKQDMKHTENKTEQQNYVIGSQVPNELVCMVNDAYMGKPQIPVPVDGKTYYGCCKMCVGTLNEKESARTGIDPFSNRPVDKTEAYIVLMKEEGEVAYFESKENYLNYKNKNK
;
A
#
# COMPACT_ATOMS: atom_id res chain seq x y z
N MET A 1 37.17 -40.54 -40.07
CA MET A 1 36.59 -41.72 -39.39
C MET A 1 37.57 -42.22 -38.33
N LYS A 2 37.10 -42.28 -37.07
CA LYS A 2 37.61 -42.98 -35.86
C LYS A 2 39.00 -42.63 -35.28
N ASN A 3 38.98 -42.35 -33.96
CA ASN A 3 39.89 -42.77 -32.86
C ASN A 3 39.94 -41.65 -31.79
N LEU A 4 38.98 -41.57 -30.86
CA LEU A 4 38.94 -42.21 -29.54
C LEU A 4 40.12 -41.81 -28.61
N LYS A 5 39.86 -40.87 -27.69
CA LYS A 5 40.66 -40.71 -26.46
C LYS A 5 39.89 -41.29 -25.28
N LEU A 6 40.53 -42.27 -24.64
CA LEU A 6 40.17 -42.96 -23.42
C LEU A 6 40.37 -42.04 -22.21
N LYS A 7 39.35 -41.83 -21.36
CA LYS A 7 39.53 -41.48 -19.94
C LYS A 7 38.43 -42.10 -19.08
N SER A 8 38.87 -43.12 -18.34
CA SER A 8 38.50 -43.51 -16.98
C SER A 8 37.04 -43.72 -16.61
N ILE A 9 36.74 -45.00 -16.44
CA ILE A 9 35.62 -45.61 -15.72
C ILE A 9 35.61 -45.15 -14.25
N VAL A 10 34.46 -44.71 -13.76
CA VAL A 10 34.04 -44.95 -12.37
C VAL A 10 32.62 -45.49 -12.42
N ILE A 11 32.51 -46.81 -12.25
CA ILE A 11 31.25 -47.50 -12.00
C ILE A 11 31.07 -47.52 -10.49
N ILE A 12 30.05 -46.84 -9.99
CA ILE A 12 29.39 -47.25 -8.75
C ILE A 12 27.91 -47.37 -9.08
N ALA A 13 27.51 -48.59 -9.37
CA ALA A 13 26.11 -49.01 -9.36
C ALA A 13 25.68 -49.13 -7.89
N PHE A 14 24.62 -48.43 -7.50
CA PHE A 14 23.83 -48.82 -6.34
C PHE A 14 22.35 -48.82 -6.72
N MET A 15 21.69 -49.86 -6.22
CA MET A 15 20.55 -50.51 -6.81
C MET A 15 19.24 -49.73 -6.69
N VAL A 16 18.41 -49.93 -7.70
CA VAL A 16 17.00 -49.56 -7.78
C VAL A 16 16.18 -50.43 -6.83
N SER A 17 15.33 -49.81 -6.01
CA SER A 17 14.12 -50.47 -5.49
C SER A 17 12.98 -49.46 -5.27
N VAL A 18 12.09 -49.42 -6.28
CA VAL A 18 10.62 -49.30 -6.25
C VAL A 18 9.90 -48.28 -5.35
N SER A 19 9.40 -47.24 -6.05
CA SER A 19 8.04 -46.65 -6.03
C SER A 19 7.26 -46.49 -4.72
N ASN A 20 7.06 -45.23 -4.32
CA ASN A 20 5.72 -44.66 -4.11
C ASN A 20 5.78 -43.15 -4.35
N PHE A 21 5.12 -42.70 -5.41
CA PHE A 21 4.97 -41.30 -5.76
C PHE A 21 3.75 -40.75 -5.02
N THR A 22 3.99 -40.17 -3.84
CA THR A 22 3.00 -39.36 -3.12
C THR A 22 3.34 -37.89 -3.37
N TYR A 23 2.54 -37.24 -4.21
CA TYR A 23 2.46 -35.78 -4.29
C TYR A 23 1.97 -35.24 -2.95
N ALA A 24 2.79 -34.47 -2.23
CA ALA A 24 2.31 -33.49 -1.25
C ALA A 24 3.43 -32.53 -0.82
N GLN A 25 3.10 -31.23 -0.90
CA GLN A 25 3.65 -30.11 -0.14
C GLN A 25 5.01 -29.55 -0.59
N HIS A 26 4.92 -28.70 -1.64
CA HIS A 26 5.81 -27.55 -1.75
C HIS A 26 5.43 -26.58 -0.63
N ASP A 27 6.18 -26.63 0.48
CA ASP A 27 6.06 -25.71 1.60
C ASP A 27 6.57 -24.34 1.15
N HIS A 28 5.65 -23.46 0.77
CA HIS A 28 5.92 -22.03 0.75
C HIS A 28 6.07 -21.60 2.21
N SER A 29 7.32 -21.61 2.67
CA SER A 29 7.81 -20.81 3.78
C SER A 29 7.26 -19.39 3.62
N LYS A 30 6.14 -19.12 4.28
CA LYS A 30 5.69 -17.77 4.62
C LYS A 30 6.83 -17.19 5.44
N GLN A 31 7.65 -16.36 4.81
CA GLN A 31 8.39 -15.37 5.58
C GLN A 31 7.34 -14.58 6.33
N ASP A 32 7.42 -14.63 7.66
CA ASP A 32 6.71 -13.75 8.57
C ASP A 32 7.04 -12.31 8.16
N MET A 33 6.20 -11.76 7.28
CA MET A 33 6.04 -10.32 7.19
C MET A 33 5.48 -9.94 8.55
N LYS A 34 6.37 -9.43 9.38
CA LYS A 34 6.10 -8.72 10.62
C LYS A 34 5.15 -7.58 10.26
N HIS A 35 3.86 -7.91 10.14
CA HIS A 35 2.79 -6.94 10.18
C HIS A 35 2.90 -6.44 11.61
N THR A 36 3.59 -5.31 11.76
CA THR A 36 3.50 -4.51 12.97
C THR A 36 2.01 -4.28 13.14
N GLU A 37 1.39 -5.08 14.02
CA GLU A 37 0.15 -4.74 14.68
C GLU A 37 0.43 -3.43 15.41
N ASN A 38 0.33 -2.31 14.69
CA ASN A 38 0.17 -1.03 15.31
C ASN A 38 -1.27 -1.05 15.82
N LYS A 39 -1.38 -1.56 17.06
CA LYS A 39 -2.45 -1.28 18.01
C LYS A 39 -3.05 0.07 17.62
N THR A 40 -4.28 0.04 17.10
CA THR A 40 -5.07 1.25 16.87
C THR A 40 -5.33 1.83 18.26
N GLU A 41 -4.34 2.53 18.81
CA GLU A 41 -4.62 3.52 19.85
C GLU A 41 -5.66 4.43 19.21
N GLN A 42 -6.82 4.52 19.85
CA GLN A 42 -7.86 5.48 19.50
C GLN A 42 -7.27 6.88 19.67
N GLN A 43 -6.48 7.33 18.69
CA GLN A 43 -6.00 8.70 18.63
C GLN A 43 -7.20 9.56 18.23
N ASN A 44 -7.57 10.45 19.13
CA ASN A 44 -8.56 11.48 18.86
C ASN A 44 -7.88 12.57 18.02
N TYR A 45 -7.96 12.44 16.69
CA TYR A 45 -7.54 13.49 15.78
C TYR A 45 -8.51 14.68 15.88
N VAL A 46 -7.96 15.89 15.97
CA VAL A 46 -8.71 17.16 15.99
C VAL A 46 -8.39 18.00 14.75
N ILE A 47 -9.17 19.05 14.48
CA ILE A 47 -8.89 19.97 13.37
C ILE A 47 -7.42 20.43 13.39
N GLY A 48 -6.78 20.34 12.22
CA GLY A 48 -5.36 20.65 12.00
C GLY A 48 -4.40 19.48 12.24
N SER A 49 -4.89 18.33 12.70
CA SER A 49 -4.08 17.12 12.82
C SER A 49 -3.76 16.54 11.45
N GLN A 50 -2.53 16.03 11.28
CA GLN A 50 -2.25 15.09 10.20
C GLN A 50 -2.97 13.78 10.49
N VAL A 51 -3.64 13.20 9.49
CA VAL A 51 -4.31 11.90 9.62
C VAL A 51 -3.64 10.83 8.74
N PRO A 52 -3.60 9.55 9.17
CA PRO A 52 -3.11 8.45 8.35
C PRO A 52 -3.97 8.20 7.11
N ASN A 53 -3.33 7.83 6.00
CA ASN A 53 -4.00 7.50 4.73
C ASN A 53 -5.10 6.45 4.89
N GLU A 54 -4.86 5.40 5.69
CA GLU A 54 -5.80 4.29 5.88
C GLU A 54 -7.09 4.68 6.60
N LEU A 55 -7.10 5.83 7.27
CA LEU A 55 -8.29 6.35 7.96
C LEU A 55 -9.10 7.30 7.08
N VAL A 56 -8.74 7.48 5.82
CA VAL A 56 -9.35 8.46 4.91
C VAL A 56 -10.03 7.76 3.75
N CYS A 57 -11.24 8.19 3.39
CA CYS A 57 -11.83 7.90 2.10
C CYS A 57 -11.34 8.94 1.09
N MET A 58 -10.42 8.54 0.21
CA MET A 58 -9.82 9.44 -0.77
C MET A 58 -10.78 9.86 -1.89
N VAL A 59 -11.93 9.22 -2.03
CA VAL A 59 -12.97 9.63 -3.01
C VAL A 59 -13.85 10.74 -2.45
N ASN A 60 -14.13 10.69 -1.14
CA ASN A 60 -15.02 11.64 -0.49
C ASN A 60 -14.28 12.76 0.25
N ASP A 61 -12.95 12.73 0.23
CA ASP A 61 -12.10 13.68 0.94
C ASP A 61 -12.48 13.80 2.42
N ALA A 62 -12.67 12.64 3.05
CA ALA A 62 -13.18 12.54 4.41
C ALA A 62 -12.36 11.58 5.29
N TYR A 63 -12.05 12.03 6.50
CA TYR A 63 -11.58 11.21 7.61
C TYR A 63 -12.73 10.35 8.15
N MET A 64 -12.46 9.05 8.28
CA MET A 64 -13.47 8.02 8.55
C MET A 64 -13.36 7.41 9.95
N GLY A 65 -12.30 7.72 10.70
CA GLY A 65 -12.10 7.24 12.07
C GLY A 65 -11.83 5.74 12.24
N LYS A 66 -11.67 5.01 11.14
CA LYS A 66 -11.40 3.56 11.12
C LYS A 66 -10.61 3.19 9.87
N PRO A 67 -9.95 2.02 9.81
CA PRO A 67 -9.32 1.55 8.59
C PRO A 67 -10.33 1.41 7.42
N GLN A 68 -9.93 1.88 6.25
CA GLN A 68 -10.69 1.82 4.99
C GLN A 68 -10.21 0.68 4.09
N ILE A 69 -10.92 0.46 2.97
CA ILE A 69 -10.57 -0.61 2.03
C ILE A 69 -9.33 -0.19 1.22
N PRO A 70 -8.22 -0.94 1.26
CA PRO A 70 -7.03 -0.64 0.46
C PRO A 70 -7.30 -0.94 -1.02
N VAL A 71 -6.82 -0.07 -1.91
CA VAL A 71 -6.98 -0.15 -3.36
C VAL A 71 -5.62 0.03 -4.03
N PRO A 72 -4.94 -1.08 -4.40
CA PRO A 72 -3.67 -1.02 -5.10
C PRO A 72 -3.85 -0.51 -6.54
N VAL A 73 -3.16 0.56 -6.90
CA VAL A 73 -3.12 1.13 -8.27
C VAL A 73 -1.70 1.61 -8.53
N ASP A 74 -1.09 1.18 -9.63
CA ASP A 74 0.25 1.60 -10.07
C ASP A 74 1.35 1.51 -9.00
N GLY A 75 1.30 0.45 -8.18
CA GLY A 75 2.26 0.21 -7.09
C GLY A 75 2.03 1.05 -5.82
N LYS A 76 0.99 1.88 -5.79
CA LYS A 76 0.56 2.68 -4.64
C LYS A 76 -0.74 2.12 -4.05
N THR A 77 -1.02 2.42 -2.78
CA THR A 77 -2.25 1.97 -2.10
C THR A 77 -3.12 3.15 -1.70
N TYR A 78 -4.27 3.27 -2.34
CA TYR A 78 -5.31 4.26 -2.03
C TYR A 78 -6.35 3.66 -1.10
N TYR A 79 -7.25 4.49 -0.55
CA TYR A 79 -8.23 4.04 0.44
C TYR A 79 -9.63 4.54 0.15
N GLY A 80 -10.60 3.63 0.13
CA GLY A 80 -12.01 3.93 -0.14
C GLY A 80 -12.94 3.33 0.93
N CYS A 81 -14.04 4.02 1.25
CA CYS A 81 -14.95 3.58 2.31
C CYS A 81 -15.99 2.55 1.89
N CYS A 82 -16.17 2.32 0.59
CA CYS A 82 -17.13 1.35 0.06
C CYS A 82 -16.73 0.84 -1.32
N LYS A 83 -17.45 -0.17 -1.84
CA LYS A 83 -17.20 -0.77 -3.16
C LYS A 83 -17.24 0.25 -4.31
N MET A 84 -18.11 1.26 -4.24
CA MET A 84 -18.15 2.32 -5.26
C MET A 84 -16.91 3.20 -5.23
N CYS A 85 -16.37 3.49 -4.04
CA CYS A 85 -15.11 4.23 -3.92
C CYS A 85 -13.94 3.39 -4.45
N VAL A 86 -13.94 2.07 -4.23
CA VAL A 86 -12.94 1.16 -4.81
C VAL A 86 -12.99 1.20 -6.35
N GLY A 87 -14.17 1.11 -6.96
CA GLY A 87 -14.32 1.23 -8.41
C GLY A 87 -13.81 2.58 -8.92
N THR A 88 -14.25 3.66 -8.29
CA THR A 88 -13.81 5.03 -8.62
C THR A 88 -12.29 5.20 -8.55
N LEU A 89 -11.63 4.66 -7.52
CA LEU A 89 -10.18 4.73 -7.36
C LEU A 89 -9.42 3.91 -8.39
N ASN A 90 -9.97 2.79 -8.88
CA ASN A 90 -9.35 2.03 -9.97
C ASN A 90 -9.50 2.77 -11.31
N GLU A 91 -10.68 3.34 -11.57
CA GLU A 91 -11.04 3.86 -12.89
C GLU A 91 -10.61 5.31 -13.13
N LYS A 92 -10.61 6.16 -12.09
CA LYS A 92 -10.48 7.62 -12.24
C LYS A 92 -9.23 8.14 -11.52
N GLU A 93 -8.26 8.60 -12.30
CA GLU A 93 -7.06 9.28 -11.77
C GLU A 93 -7.39 10.53 -10.95
N SER A 94 -8.46 11.24 -11.29
CA SER A 94 -8.92 12.40 -10.53
C SER A 94 -9.32 12.06 -9.09
N ALA A 95 -9.73 10.82 -8.81
CA ALA A 95 -10.01 10.38 -7.44
C ALA A 95 -8.74 10.09 -6.63
N ARG A 96 -7.61 9.91 -7.31
CA ARG A 96 -6.28 9.66 -6.75
C ARG A 96 -5.43 10.93 -6.61
N THR A 97 -5.91 12.04 -7.17
CA THR A 97 -5.21 13.33 -7.21
C THR A 97 -5.93 14.37 -6.34
N GLY A 98 -5.22 14.99 -5.41
CA GLY A 98 -5.67 16.18 -4.67
C GLY A 98 -5.05 17.45 -5.25
N ILE A 99 -5.50 18.61 -4.78
CA ILE A 99 -4.87 19.91 -5.06
C ILE A 99 -4.38 20.48 -3.74
N ASP A 100 -3.11 20.85 -3.68
CA ASP A 100 -2.53 21.53 -2.52
C ASP A 100 -3.14 22.94 -2.34
N PRO A 101 -3.84 23.22 -1.23
CA PRO A 101 -4.46 24.52 -1.00
C PRO A 101 -3.47 25.70 -0.90
N PHE A 102 -2.19 25.45 -0.65
CA PHE A 102 -1.15 26.47 -0.60
C PHE A 102 -0.55 26.75 -1.98
N SER A 103 -0.04 25.72 -2.65
CA SER A 103 0.70 25.86 -3.92
C SER A 103 -0.18 25.79 -5.16
N ASN A 104 -1.44 25.33 -5.03
CA ASN A 104 -2.38 25.02 -6.11
C ASN A 104 -1.87 23.96 -7.10
N ARG A 105 -0.90 23.14 -6.68
CA ARG A 105 -0.35 22.08 -7.50
C ARG A 105 -1.09 20.76 -7.24
N PRO A 106 -1.21 19.89 -8.26
CA PRO A 106 -1.73 18.56 -8.05
C PRO A 106 -0.77 17.73 -7.19
N VAL A 107 -1.34 16.94 -6.28
CA VAL A 107 -0.61 16.03 -5.40
C VAL A 107 -1.24 14.64 -5.45
N ASP A 108 -0.42 13.60 -5.52
CA ASP A 108 -0.91 12.23 -5.34
C ASP A 108 -1.39 12.05 -3.89
N LYS A 109 -2.64 11.62 -3.71
CA LYS A 109 -3.25 11.51 -2.37
C LYS A 109 -2.51 10.52 -1.46
N THR A 110 -1.72 9.59 -1.98
CA THR A 110 -0.91 8.66 -1.18
C THR A 110 0.37 9.29 -0.63
N GLU A 111 0.87 10.33 -1.28
CA GLU A 111 2.10 11.06 -0.91
C GLU A 111 1.79 12.34 -0.12
N ALA A 112 0.51 12.75 -0.09
CA ALA A 112 0.08 13.97 0.54
C ALA A 112 0.22 13.96 2.07
N TYR A 113 0.51 15.13 2.63
CA TYR A 113 0.29 15.44 4.03
C TYR A 113 -1.21 15.74 4.23
N ILE A 114 -1.98 14.71 4.61
CA ILE A 114 -3.44 14.82 4.77
C ILE A 114 -3.80 15.45 6.12
N VAL A 115 -4.60 16.50 6.12
CA VAL A 115 -4.98 17.24 7.32
C VAL A 115 -6.49 17.26 7.50
N LEU A 116 -6.95 16.99 8.73
CA LEU A 116 -8.35 17.17 9.13
C LEU A 116 -8.68 18.66 9.20
N MET A 117 -9.62 19.12 8.39
CA MET A 117 -9.95 20.55 8.23
C MET A 117 -11.18 20.98 9.01
N LYS A 118 -12.11 20.06 9.28
CA LYS A 118 -13.39 20.36 9.94
C LYS A 118 -13.83 19.23 10.87
N GLU A 119 -14.68 19.54 11.84
CA GLU A 119 -15.24 18.55 12.78
C GLU A 119 -16.04 17.46 12.05
N GLU A 120 -16.66 17.80 10.92
CA GLU A 120 -17.43 16.85 10.09
C GLU A 120 -16.55 15.82 9.35
N GLY A 121 -15.22 15.93 9.45
CA GLY A 121 -14.29 14.96 8.90
C GLY A 121 -13.67 15.36 7.56
N GLU A 122 -13.97 16.53 6.99
CA GLU A 122 -13.36 16.98 5.73
C GLU A 122 -11.83 17.05 5.85
N VAL A 123 -11.11 16.51 4.86
CA VAL A 123 -9.65 16.57 4.80
C VAL A 123 -9.15 17.38 3.61
N ALA A 124 -7.96 17.97 3.76
CA ALA A 124 -7.21 18.57 2.66
C ALA A 124 -5.87 17.85 2.45
N TYR A 125 -5.36 17.89 1.22
CA TYR A 125 -4.12 17.24 0.80
C TYR A 125 -3.07 18.31 0.53
N PHE A 126 -1.95 18.28 1.26
CA PHE A 126 -0.83 19.19 1.02
C PHE A 126 0.36 18.39 0.44
N GLU A 127 1.16 19.01 -0.43
CA GLU A 127 2.43 18.44 -0.91
C GLU A 127 3.40 18.20 0.27
N SER A 128 3.27 18.97 1.35
CA SER A 128 4.13 18.85 2.53
C SER A 128 3.50 19.44 3.79
N LYS A 129 4.08 19.09 4.94
CA LYS A 129 3.79 19.75 6.22
C LYS A 129 4.07 21.26 6.17
N GLU A 130 5.11 21.67 5.45
CA GLU A 130 5.46 23.09 5.30
C GLU A 130 4.37 23.86 4.56
N ASN A 131 3.82 23.30 3.48
CA ASN A 131 2.71 23.92 2.75
C ASN A 131 1.47 24.07 3.65
N TYR A 132 1.15 23.07 4.49
CA TYR A 132 0.09 23.21 5.48
C TYR A 132 0.34 24.36 6.47
N LEU A 133 1.57 24.48 7.01
CA LEU A 133 1.90 25.54 7.94
C LEU A 133 1.83 26.93 7.29
N ASN A 134 2.28 27.06 6.04
CA ASN A 134 2.19 28.30 5.28
C ASN A 134 0.73 28.66 4.95
N TYR A 135 -0.08 27.69 4.54
CA TYR A 135 -1.51 27.85 4.36
C TYR A 135 -2.18 28.36 5.64
N LYS A 136 -1.90 27.72 6.78
CA LYS A 136 -2.45 28.12 8.07
C LYS A 136 -2.04 29.54 8.47
N ASN A 137 -0.80 29.95 8.22
CA ASN A 137 -0.33 31.30 8.57
C ASN A 137 -0.93 32.39 7.67
N LYS A 138 -1.18 32.09 6.39
CA LYS A 138 -1.84 33.01 5.45
C LYS A 138 -3.32 33.25 5.79
N ASN A 139 -3.97 32.29 6.44
CA ASN A 139 -5.41 32.31 6.73
C ASN A 139 -5.73 32.53 8.23
N LYS A 140 -4.77 33.04 9.02
CA LYS A 140 -5.02 33.56 10.38
C LYS A 140 -5.45 35.01 10.32
#